data_AF-A0A923LZP9-F1
#
_entry.id   AF-A0A923LZP9-F1
#
_cell.length_a   1.000
_cell.length_b   1.000
_cell.length_c   1.000
_cell.angle_alpha   90.00
_cell.angle_beta   90.00
_cell.angle_gamma   90.00
#
_symmetry.space_group_name_H-M   'P 1'
#
loop_
_entity.id
_entity.type
_entity.pdbx_description
1 polymer ?
#
loop_
_entity_poly.entity_id
_entity_poly.type
_entity_poly.pdbx_seq_one_letter_code
_entity_poly.pdbx_strand_id
1 'polypeptide(L)'
;TIKLGFGGYCACEGITAGQTIDSEGITAYSPLDGWLEIKDPWARGYVTGEYTGDGTYGADNPTVIDVGFRPECLIIGAESANSATGAVFVLLNGVNLSYSLPNGGAVNVSVNESQILFYGNSASGQMNASGSVYRYIAWR
;
A
#
# COMPACT_ATOMS: atom_id res chain seq x y z
N THR A 1 -22.20 -15.23 18.75
CA THR A 1 -20.92 -14.66 19.21
C THR A 1 -19.81 -15.19 18.32
N ILE A 2 -19.11 -14.32 17.59
CA ILE A 2 -17.99 -14.73 16.72
C ILE A 2 -16.86 -15.26 17.63
N LYS A 3 -16.42 -16.50 17.41
CA LYS A 3 -15.50 -17.23 18.31
C LYS A 3 -13.99 -17.00 18.02
N LEU A 4 -13.63 -15.86 17.42
CA LEU A 4 -12.35 -15.60 16.71
C LEU A 4 -12.20 -16.36 15.39
N GLY A 5 -11.69 -15.68 14.37
CA GLY A 5 -11.33 -16.25 13.08
C GLY A 5 -10.41 -15.31 12.31
N PHE A 6 -9.44 -15.88 11.58
CA PHE A 6 -8.46 -15.15 10.77
C PHE A 6 -8.55 -15.65 9.34
N GLY A 7 -9.21 -14.89 8.47
CA GLY A 7 -9.42 -15.26 7.07
C GLY A 7 -10.39 -16.44 6.83
N GLY A 8 -10.88 -16.55 5.61
CA GLY A 8 -11.65 -17.71 5.15
C GLY A 8 -13.13 -17.68 5.53
N TYR A 9 -13.76 -18.87 5.56
CA TYR A 9 -15.20 -19.01 5.83
C TYR A 9 -15.44 -19.68 7.18
N CYS A 10 -16.38 -19.15 7.96
CA CYS A 10 -16.88 -19.80 9.16
C CYS A 10 -18.40 -19.87 9.18
N ALA A 11 -18.94 -20.92 9.80
CA ALA A 11 -20.36 -21.00 10.09
C ALA A 11 -20.72 -19.97 11.17
N CYS A 12 -21.71 -19.13 10.89
CA CYS A 12 -22.20 -18.09 11.78
C CYS A 12 -23.72 -18.07 11.75
N GLU A 13 -24.35 -18.83 12.66
CA GLU A 13 -25.81 -18.87 12.79
C GLU A 13 -26.40 -17.48 13.04
N GLY A 14 -27.54 -17.20 12.41
CA GLY A 14 -28.26 -15.93 12.53
C GLY A 14 -27.75 -14.79 11.64
N ILE A 15 -26.70 -15.02 10.86
CA ILE A 15 -26.27 -14.12 9.77
C ILE A 15 -27.07 -14.46 8.49
N THR A 16 -27.60 -13.45 7.83
CA THR A 16 -28.25 -13.49 6.52
C THR A 16 -27.27 -13.09 5.42
N ALA A 17 -27.42 -13.67 4.24
CA ALA A 17 -26.67 -13.30 3.04
C ALA A 17 -26.78 -11.79 2.78
N GLY A 18 -25.67 -11.18 2.37
CA GLY A 18 -25.55 -9.75 2.12
C GLY A 18 -25.23 -8.89 3.35
N GLN A 19 -25.24 -9.45 4.56
CA GLN A 19 -24.86 -8.72 5.76
C GLN A 19 -23.34 -8.52 5.83
N THR A 20 -22.93 -7.30 6.19
CA THR A 20 -21.54 -6.92 6.43
C THR A 20 -21.36 -6.63 7.92
N ILE A 21 -20.27 -7.13 8.49
CA ILE A 21 -19.83 -6.80 9.84
C ILE A 21 -18.49 -6.08 9.72
N ASP A 22 -18.46 -4.83 10.13
CA ASP A 22 -17.23 -4.04 10.24
C ASP A 22 -16.81 -3.97 11.71
N SER A 23 -15.58 -4.43 11.99
CA SER A 23 -14.95 -4.35 13.30
C SER A 23 -13.49 -3.91 13.13
N GLU A 24 -12.87 -3.48 14.23
CA GLU A 24 -11.47 -3.07 14.21
C GLU A 24 -10.57 -4.23 13.73
N GLY A 25 -9.90 -4.03 12.60
CA GLY A 25 -8.98 -5.01 12.01
C GLY A 25 -9.63 -6.15 11.22
N ILE A 26 -10.95 -6.26 11.15
CA ILE A 26 -11.65 -7.34 10.42
C ILE A 26 -12.89 -6.77 9.71
N THR A 27 -12.96 -6.99 8.39
CA THR A 27 -14.22 -6.87 7.64
C THR A 27 -14.73 -8.27 7.36
N ALA A 28 -16.00 -8.53 7.60
CA ALA A 28 -16.61 -9.80 7.28
C ALA A 28 -17.89 -9.62 6.46
N TYR A 29 -18.12 -10.51 5.51
CA TYR A 29 -19.26 -10.47 4.59
C TYR A 29 -19.95 -11.83 4.58
N SER A 30 -21.28 -11.83 4.55
CA SER A 30 -22.06 -13.06 4.40
C SER A 30 -22.40 -13.33 2.93
N PRO A 31 -21.77 -14.30 2.26
CA PRO A 31 -22.16 -14.69 0.91
C PRO A 31 -23.41 -15.57 0.87
N LEU A 32 -23.78 -16.17 2.01
CA LEU A 32 -24.78 -17.22 2.15
C LEU A 32 -25.30 -17.20 3.59
N ASP A 33 -26.60 -17.39 3.78
CA ASP A 33 -27.23 -17.54 5.10
C ASP A 33 -26.47 -18.55 5.98
N GLY A 34 -26.15 -18.14 7.20
CA GLY A 34 -25.42 -18.97 8.16
C GLY A 34 -23.91 -19.06 7.93
N TRP A 35 -23.36 -18.34 6.95
CA TRP A 35 -21.93 -18.34 6.64
C TRP A 35 -21.34 -16.94 6.62
N LEU A 36 -20.14 -16.79 7.14
CA LEU A 36 -19.40 -15.55 7.17
C LEU A 36 -18.05 -15.75 6.49
N GLU A 37 -17.77 -14.96 5.47
CA GLU A 37 -16.44 -14.77 4.91
C GLU A 37 -15.71 -13.70 5.72
N ILE A 38 -14.69 -14.12 6.46
CA ILE A 38 -13.79 -13.22 7.18
C ILE A 38 -12.75 -12.74 6.17
N LYS A 39 -12.86 -11.48 5.75
CA LYS A 39 -11.87 -10.85 4.89
C LYS A 39 -10.81 -10.23 5.78
N ASP A 40 -9.74 -10.97 5.92
CA ASP A 40 -8.52 -10.42 6.50
C ASP A 40 -8.06 -9.24 5.61
N PRO A 41 -7.69 -8.08 6.17
CA PRO A 41 -7.03 -7.01 5.42
C PRO A 41 -5.84 -7.52 4.57
N TRP A 42 -5.12 -8.55 5.05
CA TRP A 42 -4.01 -9.20 4.36
C TRP A 42 -4.45 -10.23 3.30
N ALA A 43 -5.71 -10.67 3.28
CA ALA A 43 -6.24 -11.60 2.27
C ALA A 43 -6.47 -10.95 0.90
N ARG A 44 -6.52 -9.61 0.83
CA ARG A 44 -6.68 -8.89 -0.44
C ARG A 44 -5.47 -9.06 -1.37
N GLY A 45 -4.34 -9.57 -0.88
CA GLY A 45 -3.10 -9.67 -1.66
C GLY A 45 -2.51 -8.32 -2.04
N TYR A 46 -3.06 -7.22 -1.50
CA TYR A 46 -2.58 -5.87 -1.67
C TYR A 46 -2.97 -4.98 -0.49
N VAL A 47 -2.26 -3.87 -0.32
CA VAL A 47 -2.62 -2.77 0.57
C VAL A 47 -2.63 -1.46 -0.19
N THR A 48 -3.43 -0.51 0.28
CA THR A 48 -3.40 0.88 -0.16
C THR A 48 -3.02 1.77 1.00
N GLY A 49 -2.30 2.86 0.74
CA GLY A 49 -1.97 3.81 1.79
C GLY A 49 -1.67 5.20 1.26
N GLU A 50 -1.41 6.10 2.20
CA GLU A 50 -1.08 7.49 1.95
C GLU A 50 0.00 7.95 2.95
N TYR A 51 0.89 8.84 2.51
CA TYR A 51 1.78 9.60 3.39
C TYR A 51 2.02 11.01 2.87
N THR A 52 2.46 11.91 3.75
CA THR A 52 2.87 13.27 3.38
C THR A 52 4.39 13.35 3.44
N GLY A 53 5.02 13.82 2.36
CA GLY A 53 6.46 13.97 2.30
C GLY A 53 6.97 15.03 3.28
N ASP A 54 8.16 14.79 3.84
CA ASP A 54 8.79 15.67 4.85
C ASP A 54 9.99 16.47 4.28
N GLY A 55 10.38 16.22 3.03
CA GLY A 55 11.48 16.91 2.36
C GLY A 55 12.86 16.32 2.61
N THR A 56 13.01 15.27 3.41
CA THR A 56 14.29 14.58 3.60
C THR A 56 14.64 13.66 2.42
N TYR A 57 15.93 13.45 2.16
CA TYR A 57 16.40 12.60 1.06
C TYR A 57 17.85 12.14 1.23
N GLY A 58 18.26 11.18 0.40
CA GLY A 58 19.62 10.65 0.33
C GLY A 58 19.75 9.27 0.98
N ALA A 59 20.94 8.67 0.85
CA ALA A 59 21.22 7.32 1.33
C ALA A 59 20.95 7.15 2.84
N ASP A 60 21.23 8.18 3.64
CA ASP A 60 21.03 8.18 5.09
C ASP A 60 19.58 8.51 5.51
N ASN A 61 18.75 9.00 4.58
CA ASN A 61 17.35 9.38 4.83
C ASN A 61 16.43 8.82 3.73
N PRO A 62 16.27 7.48 3.64
CA PRO A 62 15.35 6.88 2.69
C PRO A 62 13.91 7.19 3.02
N THR A 63 13.08 7.22 1.97
CA THR A 63 11.63 7.11 2.15
C THR A 63 11.28 5.65 2.28
N VAL A 64 10.56 5.30 3.34
CA VAL A 64 10.23 3.92 3.69
C VAL A 64 8.72 3.74 3.66
N ILE A 65 8.24 2.77 2.88
CA ILE A 65 6.86 2.30 2.92
C ILE A 65 6.89 0.87 3.44
N ASP A 66 6.34 0.65 4.63
CA ASP A 66 6.18 -0.69 5.21
C ASP A 66 4.75 -1.19 4.95
N VAL A 67 4.63 -2.26 4.19
CA VAL A 67 3.35 -2.84 3.78
C VAL A 67 3.04 -4.14 4.53
N GLY A 68 3.92 -4.57 5.46
CA GLY A 68 3.73 -5.75 6.30
C GLY A 68 3.94 -7.10 5.59
N PHE A 69 4.38 -7.09 4.33
CA PHE A 69 4.74 -8.27 3.53
C PHE A 69 5.72 -7.88 2.43
N ARG A 70 6.44 -8.84 1.84
CA ARG A 70 7.38 -8.58 0.76
C ARG A 70 6.59 -8.26 -0.52
N PRO A 71 6.59 -7.02 -1.02
CA PRO A 71 5.77 -6.67 -2.18
C PRO A 71 6.43 -7.15 -3.47
N GLU A 72 5.61 -7.62 -4.40
CA GLU A 72 6.03 -7.94 -5.78
C GLU A 72 5.78 -6.76 -6.74
N CYS A 73 4.82 -5.89 -6.40
CA CYS A 73 4.51 -4.70 -7.18
C CYS A 73 4.12 -3.52 -6.28
N LEU A 74 4.52 -2.31 -6.68
CA LEU A 74 4.03 -1.06 -6.11
C LEU A 74 3.68 -0.09 -7.24
N ILE A 75 2.53 0.56 -7.12
CA ILE A 75 2.21 1.78 -7.85
C ILE A 75 2.04 2.90 -6.85
N ILE A 76 2.76 4.00 -7.05
CA ILE A 76 2.68 5.20 -6.20
C ILE A 76 2.55 6.45 -7.06
N GLY A 77 1.63 7.32 -6.66
CA GLY A 77 1.37 8.60 -7.28
C GLY A 77 1.54 9.75 -6.29
N ALA A 78 2.04 10.89 -6.77
CA ALA A 78 2.13 12.12 -5.99
C ALA A 78 0.96 13.06 -6.32
N GLU A 79 0.34 13.62 -5.29
CA GLU A 79 -0.55 14.76 -5.33
C GLU A 79 0.18 15.94 -4.67
N SER A 80 0.72 16.86 -5.48
CA SER A 80 1.38 18.04 -4.93
C SER A 80 0.36 19.12 -4.57
N ALA A 81 0.61 19.85 -3.48
CA ALA A 81 -0.28 20.91 -2.98
C ALA A 81 -0.56 22.06 -3.98
N ASN A 82 0.14 22.14 -5.13
CA ASN A 82 0.04 23.30 -6.04
C ASN A 82 0.13 22.97 -7.54
N SER A 83 0.14 21.70 -7.98
CA SER A 83 0.13 21.33 -9.40
C SER A 83 -0.28 19.88 -9.61
N ALA A 84 -1.15 19.61 -10.57
CA ALA A 84 -1.43 18.24 -11.02
C ALA A 84 -0.14 17.62 -11.56
N THR A 85 0.45 16.67 -10.84
CA THR A 85 1.63 15.96 -11.32
C THR A 85 1.42 14.47 -11.12
N GLY A 86 0.90 13.82 -12.16
CA GLY A 86 0.75 12.36 -12.27
C GLY A 86 2.09 11.64 -12.42
N ALA A 87 3.03 11.94 -11.52
CA ALA A 87 4.25 11.17 -11.34
C ALA A 87 3.84 9.81 -10.76
N VAL A 88 3.56 8.86 -11.66
CA VAL A 88 3.30 7.48 -11.30
C VAL A 88 4.62 6.72 -11.39
N PHE A 89 5.10 6.25 -10.25
CA PHE A 89 6.18 5.28 -10.21
C PHE A 89 5.59 3.87 -10.09
N VAL A 90 6.18 2.95 -10.86
CA VAL A 90 5.85 1.52 -10.80
C VAL A 90 7.12 0.77 -10.44
N LEU A 91 7.01 -0.08 -9.43
CA LEU A 91 8.01 -1.07 -9.05
C LEU A 91 7.49 -2.45 -9.42
N LEU A 92 8.36 -3.26 -10.02
CA LEU A 92 8.19 -4.71 -10.14
C LEU A 92 9.45 -5.34 -9.57
N ASN A 93 9.28 -6.11 -8.52
CA ASN A 93 10.39 -6.72 -7.81
C ASN A 93 11.17 -7.68 -8.73
N GLY A 94 12.49 -7.63 -8.65
CA GLY A 94 13.39 -8.37 -9.55
C GLY A 94 13.50 -7.79 -10.97
N VAL A 95 12.79 -6.70 -11.29
CA VAL A 95 12.87 -6.02 -12.59
C VAL A 95 13.61 -4.70 -12.43
N ASN A 96 14.65 -4.49 -13.25
CA ASN A 96 15.28 -3.18 -13.38
C ASN A 96 14.34 -2.23 -14.14
N LEU A 97 13.61 -1.40 -13.41
CA LEU A 97 12.74 -0.38 -13.99
C LEU A 97 13.45 0.96 -14.02
N SER A 98 13.50 1.57 -15.21
CA SER A 98 13.87 2.99 -15.36
C SER A 98 12.59 3.80 -15.39
N TYR A 99 12.42 4.74 -14.47
CA TYR A 99 11.38 5.75 -14.57
C TYR A 99 12.02 7.13 -14.64
N SER A 100 11.43 7.99 -15.47
CA SER A 100 11.77 9.40 -15.55
C SER A 100 10.59 10.17 -15.00
N LEU A 101 10.79 10.88 -13.91
CA LEU A 101 9.88 11.96 -13.54
C LEU A 101 10.10 13.11 -14.54
N PRO A 102 9.08 13.89 -14.92
CA PRO A 102 9.22 14.98 -15.89
C PRO A 102 10.33 16.00 -15.56
N ASN A 103 10.76 16.07 -14.29
CA ASN A 103 11.86 16.89 -13.80
C ASN A 103 12.69 16.21 -12.68
N GLY A 104 12.55 14.90 -12.49
CA GLY A 104 13.18 14.19 -11.36
C GLY A 104 14.27 13.25 -11.85
N GLY A 105 15.42 13.30 -11.17
CA GLY A 105 16.53 12.38 -11.41
C GLY A 105 16.15 10.93 -11.11
N ALA A 106 17.07 10.00 -11.42
CA ALA A 106 16.89 8.59 -11.11
C ALA A 106 16.67 8.38 -9.60
N VAL A 107 15.69 7.55 -9.25
CA VAL A 107 15.60 6.97 -7.91
C VAL A 107 16.23 5.59 -7.93
N ASN A 108 16.81 5.22 -6.81
CA ASN A 108 17.15 3.84 -6.52
C ASN A 108 16.07 3.27 -5.61
N VAL A 109 15.67 2.03 -5.87
CA VAL A 109 14.68 1.31 -5.06
C VAL A 109 15.26 0.02 -4.54
N SER A 110 14.99 -0.29 -3.28
CA SER A 110 15.26 -1.60 -2.70
C SER A 110 14.01 -2.14 -2.02
N VAL A 111 13.78 -3.44 -2.16
CA VAL A 111 12.69 -4.15 -1.48
C VAL A 111 13.31 -5.13 -0.48
N ASN A 112 12.85 -5.07 0.77
CA ASN A 112 13.21 -6.05 1.80
C ASN A 112 11.99 -6.91 2.21
N GLU A 113 11.99 -7.51 3.39
CA GLU A 113 10.92 -8.42 3.85
C GLU A 113 9.53 -7.79 3.90
N SER A 114 9.40 -6.51 4.24
CA SER A 114 8.10 -5.83 4.30
C SER A 114 8.10 -4.41 3.75
N GLN A 115 9.28 -3.90 3.38
CA GLN A 115 9.49 -2.50 3.14
C GLN A 115 10.01 -2.24 1.73
N ILE A 116 9.59 -1.09 1.22
CA ILE A 116 10.08 -0.50 -0.01
C ILE A 116 10.82 0.76 0.38
N LEU A 117 12.08 0.86 -0.03
CA LEU A 117 12.95 2.00 0.27
C LEU A 117 13.30 2.73 -1.01
N PHE A 118 13.14 4.05 -1.00
CA PHE A 118 13.50 4.94 -2.09
C PHE A 118 14.69 5.81 -1.69
N TYR A 119 15.63 5.96 -2.62
CA TYR A 119 16.79 6.83 -2.48
C TYR A 119 16.96 7.71 -3.72
N GLY A 120 17.07 9.01 -3.53
CA GLY A 120 17.30 9.96 -4.61
C GLY A 120 18.25 11.08 -4.22
N ASN A 121 18.69 11.85 -5.21
CA ASN A 121 19.52 13.04 -5.01
C ASN A 121 18.68 14.31 -4.72
N SER A 122 17.35 14.16 -4.61
CA SER A 122 16.43 15.22 -4.20
C SER A 122 15.18 14.62 -3.56
N ALA A 123 14.52 15.37 -2.68
CA ALA A 123 13.27 14.95 -2.05
C ALA A 123 12.16 14.67 -3.08
N SER A 124 12.06 15.49 -4.13
CA SER A 124 11.08 15.25 -5.20
C SER A 124 11.39 13.98 -6.00
N GLY A 125 12.66 13.71 -6.29
CA GLY A 125 13.10 12.49 -6.98
C GLY A 125 12.91 11.23 -6.15
N GLN A 126 12.99 11.35 -4.81
CA GLN A 126 12.78 10.26 -3.86
C GLN A 126 11.30 10.03 -3.50
N MET A 127 10.38 10.78 -4.10
CA MET A 127 8.95 10.76 -3.71
C MET A 127 8.73 11.14 -2.25
N ASN A 128 9.40 12.21 -1.81
CA ASN A 128 9.32 12.73 -0.45
C ASN A 128 9.31 14.26 -0.40
N ALA A 129 8.79 14.92 -1.43
CA ALA A 129 8.72 16.37 -1.46
C ALA A 129 7.87 16.89 -0.29
N SER A 130 8.42 17.84 0.48
CA SER A 130 7.76 18.41 1.66
C SER A 130 6.35 18.90 1.33
N GLY A 131 5.36 18.42 2.08
CA GLY A 131 3.95 18.82 1.96
C GLY A 131 3.22 18.25 0.74
N SER A 132 3.86 17.39 -0.07
CA SER A 132 3.18 16.63 -1.10
C SER A 132 2.57 15.37 -0.50
N VAL A 133 1.36 15.03 -0.92
CA VAL A 133 0.66 13.81 -0.51
C VAL A 133 0.97 12.71 -1.51
N TYR A 134 1.32 11.53 -1.05
CA TYR A 134 1.63 10.38 -1.88
C TYR A 134 0.64 9.28 -1.58
N ARG A 135 -0.02 8.76 -2.61
CA ARG A 135 -0.95 7.62 -2.50
C ARG A 135 -0.40 6.43 -3.24
N TYR A 136 -0.56 5.24 -2.66
CA TYR A 136 -0.03 4.03 -3.24
C TYR A 136 -0.96 2.84 -3.10
N ILE A 137 -0.69 1.86 -3.96
CA ILE A 137 -1.19 0.49 -3.88
C ILE A 137 -0.01 -0.46 -4.07
N ALA A 138 0.13 -1.44 -3.17
CA ALA A 138 1.20 -2.43 -3.19
C ALA A 138 0.62 -3.84 -3.14
N TRP A 139 1.08 -4.73 -4.01
CA TRP A 139 0.65 -6.13 -4.07
C TRP A 139 1.72 -7.06 -3.51
N ARG A 140 1.26 -8.15 -2.89
CA ARG A 140 2.06 -9.33 -2.59
C ARG A 140 2.56 -10.01 -3.85
#